data_AF-J9GBJ2-F1
#
_entry.id   AF-J9GBJ2-F1
#
_cell.length_a   1.000
_cell.length_b   1.000
_cell.length_c   1.000
_cell.angle_alpha   90.00
_cell.angle_beta   90.00
_cell.angle_gamma   90.00
#
_symmetry.space_group_name_H-M   'P 1'
#
loop_
_entity.id
_entity.type
_entity.pdbx_description
1 polymer ?
#
loop_
_entity_poly.entity_id
_entity_poly.type
_entity_poly.pdbx_seq_one_letter_code
_entity_poly.pdbx_strand_id
1 'polypeptide(L)'
;MDITKMPDGGKYDLCSYATTPINSQMNNTTNAYAKFYEGIERANQAITGLRTYGNVSSNSELAQLLGEALTLRAVIYLDLIKGWGDVPARFEPITTNTMYLGRTDRDVIYKQLLSDLEEAQHLVAWPNATSVTQSVERVNKAFVKALRARIALYAGGYSQRADGIRLSNDPELERNKMYALAQKECTDIITQRCNQLGSFKENFLNLCKDIVKAGNESIWEIPFSDGRGRVLYTFGVKHNEKDQYTGQAQGGVNGPLPTLFYDYDVDDIRRDITCVPYEWSKRNESKTTIAKSQQMVFW
;
A
#
# COMPACT_ATOMS: atom_id res chain seq x y z
N MET A 1 -21.05 -5.46 -18.65
CA MET A 1 -21.31 -6.80 -18.11
C MET A 1 -21.66 -6.64 -16.65
N ASP A 2 -22.72 -7.27 -16.15
CA ASP A 2 -23.07 -7.16 -14.73
C ASP A 2 -22.09 -8.01 -13.91
N ILE A 3 -21.10 -7.35 -13.29
CA ILE A 3 -20.02 -7.99 -12.51
C ILE A 3 -20.57 -8.79 -11.33
N THR A 4 -21.80 -8.52 -10.88
CA THR A 4 -22.47 -9.28 -9.80
C THR A 4 -22.94 -10.67 -10.23
N LYS A 5 -22.90 -10.99 -11.53
CA LYS A 5 -23.34 -12.28 -12.09
C LYS A 5 -22.21 -13.23 -12.47
N MET A 6 -20.95 -12.86 -12.23
CA MET A 6 -19.81 -13.77 -12.43
C MET A 6 -19.54 -14.57 -11.14
N PRO A 7 -19.71 -15.91 -11.13
CA PRO A 7 -19.44 -16.71 -9.96
C PRO A 7 -17.91 -16.78 -9.71
N ASP A 8 -17.40 -15.93 -8.81
CA ASP A 8 -15.97 -15.90 -8.45
C ASP A 8 -15.69 -16.22 -6.96
N GLY A 9 -16.77 -16.41 -6.18
CA GLY A 9 -16.70 -16.64 -4.74
C GLY A 9 -16.63 -15.36 -3.89
N GLY A 10 -16.99 -14.20 -4.44
CA GLY A 10 -17.07 -12.91 -3.73
C GLY A 10 -15.77 -12.10 -3.72
N LYS A 11 -14.78 -12.44 -4.54
CA LYS A 11 -13.51 -11.71 -4.62
C LYS A 11 -13.68 -10.41 -5.41
N TYR A 12 -14.57 -10.36 -6.40
CA TYR A 12 -14.86 -9.12 -7.11
C TYR A 12 -15.48 -8.05 -6.21
N ASP A 13 -16.38 -8.45 -5.30
CA ASP A 13 -16.97 -7.52 -4.32
C ASP A 13 -15.91 -6.80 -3.48
N LEU A 14 -14.79 -7.47 -3.16
CA LEU A 14 -13.67 -6.87 -2.42
C LEU A 14 -12.99 -5.77 -3.23
N CYS A 15 -12.70 -6.02 -4.51
CA CYS A 15 -11.99 -5.06 -5.36
C CYS A 15 -12.88 -3.95 -5.93
N SER A 16 -14.21 -4.08 -5.82
CA SER A 16 -15.19 -3.08 -6.23
C SER A 16 -15.88 -2.39 -5.05
N TYR A 17 -15.37 -2.58 -3.82
CA TYR A 17 -15.93 -2.00 -2.58
C TYR A 17 -17.43 -2.29 -2.36
N ALA A 18 -17.91 -3.45 -2.85
CA ALA A 18 -19.30 -3.89 -2.77
C ALA A 18 -19.48 -5.08 -1.79
N THR A 19 -18.59 -5.21 -0.81
CA THR A 19 -18.58 -6.34 0.13
C THR A 19 -19.81 -6.38 1.00
N THR A 20 -20.34 -7.59 1.24
CA THR A 20 -21.48 -7.83 2.14
C THR A 20 -21.06 -8.59 3.40
N PRO A 21 -21.86 -8.57 4.49
CA PRO A 21 -21.56 -9.34 5.70
C PRO A 21 -21.44 -10.85 5.51
N ILE A 22 -21.97 -11.39 4.42
CA ILE A 22 -21.94 -12.83 4.07
C ILE A 22 -20.84 -13.18 3.06
N ASN A 23 -19.94 -12.23 2.75
CA ASN A 23 -18.85 -12.49 1.82
C ASN A 23 -17.89 -13.54 2.38
N SER A 24 -17.80 -14.70 1.71
CA SER A 24 -17.01 -15.85 2.18
C SER A 24 -15.50 -15.61 2.15
N GLN A 25 -15.02 -14.64 1.36
CA GLN A 25 -13.61 -14.25 1.36
C GLN A 25 -13.22 -13.52 2.65
N MET A 26 -14.19 -12.88 3.31
CA MET A 26 -13.99 -12.20 4.59
C MET A 26 -14.12 -13.13 5.79
N ASN A 27 -14.71 -14.32 5.63
CA ASN A 27 -14.95 -15.27 6.71
C ASN A 27 -14.21 -16.61 6.49
N ASN A 28 -12.88 -16.54 6.42
CA ASN A 28 -12.01 -17.72 6.40
C ASN A 28 -10.71 -17.47 7.17
N THR A 29 -9.99 -18.54 7.48
CA THR A 29 -8.76 -18.52 8.29
C THR A 29 -7.56 -17.84 7.60
N THR A 30 -7.68 -17.54 6.32
CA THR A 30 -6.62 -16.94 5.49
C THR A 30 -7.04 -15.60 4.88
N ASN A 31 -8.06 -14.95 5.43
CA ASN A 31 -8.53 -13.65 4.97
C ASN A 31 -7.46 -12.56 5.20
N ALA A 32 -7.70 -11.37 4.63
CA ALA A 32 -6.76 -10.25 4.74
C ALA A 32 -6.44 -9.90 6.21
N TYR A 33 -7.45 -9.87 7.10
CA TYR A 33 -7.27 -9.61 8.53
C TYR A 33 -6.30 -10.61 9.19
N ALA A 34 -6.50 -11.91 8.97
CA ALA A 34 -5.65 -12.96 9.51
C ALA A 34 -4.21 -12.84 8.97
N LYS A 35 -4.06 -12.53 7.67
CA LYS A 35 -2.74 -12.37 7.03
C LYS A 35 -2.00 -11.11 7.50
N PHE A 36 -2.70 -10.02 7.80
CA PHE A 36 -2.08 -8.86 8.43
C PHE A 36 -1.55 -9.21 9.83
N TYR A 37 -2.33 -9.90 10.67
CA TYR A 37 -1.84 -10.31 11.99
C TYR A 37 -0.70 -11.34 11.93
N GLU A 38 -0.72 -12.25 10.95
CA GLU A 38 0.42 -13.16 10.68
C GLU A 38 1.69 -12.37 10.35
N GLY A 39 1.57 -11.32 9.52
CA GLY A 39 2.68 -10.43 9.18
C GLY A 39 3.19 -9.61 10.37
N ILE A 40 2.28 -9.08 11.19
CA ILE A 40 2.62 -8.35 12.43
C ILE A 40 3.40 -9.25 13.40
N GLU A 41 2.94 -10.49 13.61
CA GLU A 41 3.63 -11.42 14.51
C GLU A 41 5.04 -11.75 14.00
N ARG A 42 5.20 -11.99 12.70
CA ARG A 42 6.53 -12.19 12.09
C ARG A 42 7.44 -10.98 12.31
N ALA A 43 6.93 -9.77 12.12
CA ALA A 43 7.69 -8.56 12.36
C ALA A 43 8.08 -8.41 13.84
N ASN A 44 7.15 -8.68 14.78
CA ASN A 44 7.43 -8.64 16.21
C ASN A 44 8.55 -9.63 16.58
N GLN A 45 8.48 -10.87 16.11
CA GLN A 45 9.52 -11.88 16.34
C GLN A 45 10.88 -11.43 15.78
N ALA A 46 10.92 -10.89 14.57
CA ALA A 46 12.13 -10.38 13.96
C ALA A 46 12.72 -9.21 14.76
N ILE A 47 11.90 -8.24 15.17
CA ILE A 47 12.30 -7.07 15.97
C ILE A 47 12.89 -7.52 17.31
N THR A 48 12.18 -8.39 18.05
CA THR A 48 12.66 -8.92 19.34
C THR A 48 13.98 -9.67 19.16
N GLY A 49 14.09 -10.53 18.14
CA GLY A 49 15.31 -11.28 17.84
C GLY A 49 16.50 -10.38 17.48
N LEU A 50 16.30 -9.39 16.60
CA LEU A 50 17.34 -8.46 16.17
C LEU A 50 17.79 -7.52 17.30
N ARG A 51 16.87 -7.07 18.15
CA ARG A 51 17.23 -6.28 19.35
C ARG A 51 18.03 -7.10 20.36
N THR A 52 17.67 -8.38 20.53
CA THR A 52 18.31 -9.24 21.55
C THR A 52 19.67 -9.76 21.08
N TYR A 53 19.79 -10.14 19.81
CA TYR A 53 20.94 -10.90 19.30
C TYR A 53 21.68 -10.22 18.14
N GLY A 54 21.12 -9.15 17.56
CA GLY A 54 21.63 -8.58 16.32
C GLY A 54 22.82 -7.63 16.48
N ASN A 55 23.09 -7.12 17.70
CA ASN A 55 24.15 -6.13 17.96
C ASN A 55 24.18 -4.99 16.91
N VAL A 56 23.00 -4.40 16.66
CA VAL A 56 22.77 -3.45 15.55
C VAL A 56 23.62 -2.19 15.60
N SER A 57 24.19 -1.85 16.78
CA SER A 57 25.09 -0.70 16.92
C SER A 57 26.43 -0.89 16.21
N SER A 58 26.86 -2.14 16.00
CA SER A 58 28.14 -2.48 15.35
C SER A 58 27.99 -3.38 14.13
N ASN A 59 26.76 -3.78 13.78
CA ASN A 59 26.46 -4.51 12.56
C ASN A 59 25.40 -3.77 11.73
N SER A 60 25.85 -3.07 10.69
CA SER A 60 24.97 -2.29 9.80
C SER A 60 23.99 -3.13 9.00
N GLU A 61 24.31 -4.38 8.69
CA GLU A 61 23.40 -5.27 7.96
C GLU A 61 22.22 -5.68 8.85
N LEU A 62 22.49 -6.03 10.11
CA LEU A 62 21.45 -6.36 11.08
C LEU A 62 20.67 -5.11 11.54
N ALA A 63 21.33 -3.95 11.59
CA ALA A 63 20.64 -2.66 11.77
C ALA A 63 19.65 -2.39 10.64
N GLN A 64 20.09 -2.54 9.39
CA GLN A 64 19.23 -2.41 8.22
C GLN A 64 18.01 -3.33 8.36
N LEU A 65 18.20 -4.63 8.63
CA LEU A 65 17.08 -5.58 8.83
C LEU A 65 16.11 -5.18 9.95
N LEU A 66 16.61 -4.61 11.06
CA LEU A 66 15.75 -4.13 12.14
C LEU A 66 14.89 -2.96 11.65
N GLY A 67 15.49 -2.02 10.92
CA GLY A 67 14.77 -0.91 10.28
C GLY A 67 13.73 -1.38 9.26
N GLU A 68 14.04 -2.42 8.46
CA GLU A 68 13.07 -3.01 7.53
C GLU A 68 11.89 -3.65 8.30
N ALA A 69 12.16 -4.41 9.37
CA ALA A 69 11.13 -5.06 10.16
C ALA A 69 10.18 -4.07 10.85
N LEU A 70 10.72 -3.00 11.45
CA LEU A 70 9.94 -1.89 12.02
C LEU A 70 9.06 -1.23 10.95
N THR A 71 9.62 -0.97 9.77
CA THR A 71 8.91 -0.32 8.66
C THR A 71 7.81 -1.20 8.11
N LEU A 72 8.06 -2.49 7.90
CA LEU A 72 7.07 -3.44 7.39
C LEU A 72 5.93 -3.66 8.40
N ARG A 73 6.22 -3.66 9.71
CA ARG A 73 5.18 -3.65 10.75
C ARG A 73 4.26 -2.44 10.60
N ALA A 74 4.83 -1.26 10.33
CA ALA A 74 4.06 -0.04 10.09
C ALA A 74 3.25 -0.07 8.80
N VAL A 75 3.78 -0.62 7.70
CA VAL A 75 3.03 -0.84 6.45
C VAL A 75 1.79 -1.69 6.73
N ILE A 76 1.99 -2.84 7.36
CA ILE A 76 0.92 -3.82 7.62
C ILE A 76 -0.15 -3.22 8.55
N TYR A 77 0.26 -2.56 9.63
CA TYR A 77 -0.69 -1.94 10.54
C TYR A 77 -1.47 -0.80 9.89
N LEU A 78 -0.82 0.04 9.06
CA LEU A 78 -1.48 1.14 8.38
C LEU A 78 -2.61 0.64 7.48
N ASP A 79 -2.39 -0.43 6.72
CA ASP A 79 -3.44 -1.00 5.86
C ASP A 79 -4.54 -1.69 6.68
N LEU A 80 -4.18 -2.37 7.77
CA LEU A 80 -5.13 -2.97 8.70
C LEU A 80 -6.09 -1.92 9.32
N ILE A 81 -5.57 -0.80 9.82
CA ILE A 81 -6.43 0.23 10.43
C ILE A 81 -7.24 1.03 9.41
N LYS A 82 -6.77 1.16 8.16
CA LYS A 82 -7.60 1.72 7.06
C LYS A 82 -8.80 0.84 6.76
N GLY A 83 -8.62 -0.49 6.78
CA GLY A 83 -9.69 -1.44 6.48
C GLY A 83 -10.68 -1.66 7.65
N TRP A 84 -10.19 -1.71 8.89
CA TRP A 84 -11.00 -2.12 10.05
C TRP A 84 -11.15 -1.05 11.15
N GLY A 85 -10.45 0.08 11.04
CA GLY A 85 -10.40 1.09 12.10
C GLY A 85 -9.65 0.59 13.33
N ASP A 86 -10.32 0.61 14.48
CA ASP A 86 -9.70 0.21 15.76
C ASP A 86 -9.57 -1.31 15.82
N VAL A 87 -8.38 -1.81 16.12
CA VAL A 87 -8.03 -3.24 16.13
C VAL A 87 -7.12 -3.56 17.32
N PRO A 88 -6.95 -4.83 17.73
CA PRO A 88 -5.97 -5.19 18.76
C PRO A 88 -4.54 -4.74 18.43
N ALA A 89 -3.94 -3.94 19.32
CA ALA A 89 -2.55 -3.48 19.21
C ALA A 89 -1.57 -4.54 19.77
N ARG A 90 -0.64 -5.01 18.93
CA ARG A 90 0.33 -6.07 19.25
C ARG A 90 1.71 -5.68 18.73
N PHE A 91 2.60 -5.30 19.63
CA PHE A 91 3.97 -4.88 19.31
C PHE A 91 5.04 -5.79 19.89
N GLU A 92 4.61 -6.85 20.58
CA GLU A 92 5.44 -7.92 21.13
C GLU A 92 4.95 -9.28 20.61
N PRO A 93 5.83 -10.29 20.54
CA PRO A 93 5.45 -11.66 20.17
C PRO A 93 4.34 -12.21 21.07
N ILE A 94 3.41 -12.96 20.46
CA ILE A 94 2.26 -13.52 21.19
C ILE A 94 2.73 -14.55 22.23
N THR A 95 2.11 -14.47 23.41
CA THR A 95 2.27 -15.43 24.51
C THR A 95 0.91 -15.99 24.93
N THR A 96 0.90 -17.06 25.72
CA THR A 96 -0.33 -17.64 26.29
C THR A 96 -1.13 -16.61 27.09
N ASN A 97 -0.45 -15.68 27.77
CA ASN A 97 -1.08 -14.63 28.57
C ASN A 97 -1.66 -13.48 27.73
N THR A 98 -1.22 -13.33 26.48
CA THR A 98 -1.62 -12.22 25.58
C THR A 98 -2.43 -12.74 24.38
N MET A 99 -2.96 -13.96 24.47
CA MET A 99 -3.72 -14.57 23.38
C MET A 99 -5.00 -13.79 23.05
N TYR A 100 -5.66 -13.23 24.06
CA TYR A 100 -6.89 -12.46 23.91
C TYR A 100 -6.66 -10.98 24.22
N LEU A 101 -6.78 -10.12 23.21
CA LEU A 101 -6.75 -8.67 23.35
C LEU A 101 -8.01 -8.06 22.73
N GLY A 102 -8.57 -7.06 23.41
CA GLY A 102 -9.62 -6.21 22.86
C GLY A 102 -9.08 -5.24 21.80
N ARG A 103 -10.00 -4.55 21.14
CA ARG A 103 -9.66 -3.46 20.21
C ARG A 103 -9.01 -2.31 20.98
N THR A 104 -8.01 -1.69 20.38
CA THR A 104 -7.34 -0.51 20.92
C THR A 104 -7.64 0.68 20.01
N ASP A 105 -7.80 1.88 20.58
CA ASP A 105 -7.92 3.10 19.78
C ASP A 105 -6.73 3.18 18.82
N ARG A 106 -7.01 3.43 17.53
CA ARG A 106 -5.98 3.52 16.49
C ARG A 106 -4.92 4.59 16.79
N ASP A 107 -5.21 5.57 17.64
CA ASP A 107 -4.25 6.60 18.04
C ASP A 107 -3.06 5.97 18.77
N VAL A 108 -3.28 4.94 19.59
CA VAL A 108 -2.20 4.16 20.22
C VAL A 108 -1.33 3.47 19.16
N ILE A 109 -1.97 2.93 18.13
CA ILE A 109 -1.27 2.27 17.02
C ILE A 109 -0.46 3.31 16.24
N TYR A 110 -1.06 4.45 15.85
CA TYR A 110 -0.37 5.52 15.14
C TYR A 110 0.87 6.01 15.87
N LYS A 111 0.79 6.23 17.19
CA LYS A 111 1.96 6.64 17.98
C LYS A 111 3.08 5.62 17.92
N GLN A 112 2.76 4.33 18.04
CA GLN A 112 3.78 3.29 17.91
C GLN A 112 4.37 3.26 16.50
N LEU A 113 3.56 3.38 15.44
CA LEU A 113 4.08 3.36 14.06
C LEU A 113 4.99 4.56 13.79
N LEU A 114 4.62 5.75 14.29
CA LEU A 114 5.44 6.96 14.16
C LEU A 114 6.76 6.83 14.92
N SER A 115 6.77 6.13 16.05
CA SER A 115 7.99 5.81 16.82
C SER A 115 8.85 4.76 16.13
N ASP A 116 8.24 3.68 15.62
CA ASP A 116 8.94 2.62 14.88
C ASP A 116 9.67 3.21 13.66
N LEU A 117 9.00 4.11 12.93
CA LEU A 117 9.58 4.77 11.75
C LEU A 117 10.59 5.86 12.11
N GLU A 118 10.44 6.52 13.27
CA GLU A 118 11.48 7.43 13.79
C GLU A 118 12.77 6.66 14.03
N GLU A 119 12.71 5.50 14.68
CA GLU A 119 13.87 4.63 14.93
C GLU A 119 14.43 4.08 13.61
N ALA A 120 13.57 3.52 12.76
CA ALA A 120 13.97 2.87 11.52
C ALA A 120 14.78 3.80 10.59
N GLN A 121 14.46 5.11 10.54
CA GLN A 121 15.16 6.04 9.66
C GLN A 121 16.66 6.17 10.00
N HIS A 122 17.05 5.86 11.24
CA HIS A 122 18.44 5.91 11.69
C HIS A 122 19.17 4.59 11.42
N LEU A 123 18.43 3.53 11.12
CA LEU A 123 18.95 2.18 10.92
C LEU A 123 19.12 1.81 9.44
N VAL A 124 18.29 2.37 8.55
CA VAL A 124 18.33 2.04 7.11
C VAL A 124 19.15 3.04 6.29
N ALA A 125 19.65 2.62 5.14
CA ALA A 125 20.40 3.47 4.21
C ALA A 125 19.49 4.26 3.25
N TRP A 126 19.96 5.41 2.74
CA TRP A 126 19.29 6.14 1.66
C TRP A 126 19.29 5.34 0.34
N PRO A 127 18.39 5.63 -0.61
CA PRO A 127 18.42 5.01 -1.95
C PRO A 127 19.82 5.06 -2.57
N ASN A 128 20.25 3.95 -3.17
CA ASN A 128 21.55 3.77 -3.82
C ASN A 128 22.79 3.92 -2.91
N ALA A 129 22.64 4.07 -1.60
CA ALA A 129 23.78 4.20 -0.68
C ALA A 129 24.43 2.87 -0.32
N THR A 130 23.70 1.75 -0.46
CA THR A 130 24.20 0.38 -0.24
C THR A 130 23.68 -0.55 -1.32
N SER A 131 24.27 -1.74 -1.48
CA SER A 131 23.82 -2.75 -2.45
C SER A 131 22.36 -3.14 -2.26
N VAL A 132 21.89 -3.26 -1.01
CA VAL A 132 20.50 -3.63 -0.70
C VAL A 132 19.49 -2.52 -0.97
N THR A 133 19.92 -1.25 -1.08
CA THR A 133 19.05 -0.09 -1.34
C THR A 133 19.12 0.41 -2.78
N GLN A 134 19.64 -0.41 -3.70
CA GLN A 134 19.62 -0.14 -5.15
C GLN A 134 18.28 -0.52 -5.81
N SER A 135 17.46 -1.31 -5.12
CA SER A 135 16.09 -1.66 -5.55
C SER A 135 15.06 -0.95 -4.67
N VAL A 136 13.91 -0.60 -5.26
CA VAL A 136 12.73 -0.10 -4.53
C VAL A 136 11.96 -1.23 -3.83
N GLU A 137 12.27 -2.50 -4.10
CA GLU A 137 11.63 -3.63 -3.41
C GLU A 137 12.21 -3.92 -2.02
N ARG A 138 13.26 -3.18 -1.63
CA ARG A 138 13.84 -3.20 -0.29
C ARG A 138 13.59 -1.88 0.40
N VAL A 139 13.35 -1.94 1.71
CA VAL A 139 13.11 -0.72 2.50
C VAL A 139 14.37 0.13 2.51
N ASN A 140 14.24 1.36 2.03
CA ASN A 140 15.27 2.39 2.06
C ASN A 140 14.77 3.59 2.90
N LYS A 141 15.68 4.50 3.28
CA LYS A 141 15.36 5.64 4.16
C LYS A 141 14.33 6.59 3.56
N ALA A 142 14.32 6.78 2.25
CA ALA A 142 13.31 7.62 1.60
C ALA A 142 11.91 7.03 1.82
N PHE A 143 11.76 5.71 1.72
CA PHE A 143 10.49 5.04 2.01
C PHE A 143 10.07 5.16 3.47
N VAL A 144 11.00 4.92 4.41
CA VAL A 144 10.71 5.05 5.86
C VAL A 144 10.15 6.44 6.18
N LYS A 145 10.81 7.49 5.67
CA LYS A 145 10.39 8.88 5.84
C LYS A 145 9.06 9.16 5.15
N ALA A 146 8.87 8.69 3.91
CA ALA A 146 7.63 8.90 3.16
C ALA A 146 6.43 8.21 3.84
N LEU A 147 6.61 6.98 4.34
CA LEU A 147 5.59 6.26 5.09
C LEU A 147 5.26 6.98 6.41
N ARG A 148 6.28 7.49 7.11
CA ARG A 148 6.08 8.25 8.35
C ARG A 148 5.30 9.54 8.09
N ALA A 149 5.64 10.26 7.02
CA ALA A 149 4.90 11.45 6.59
C ALA A 149 3.42 11.11 6.30
N ARG A 150 3.19 10.04 5.54
CA ARG A 150 1.85 9.55 5.22
C ARG A 150 1.06 9.19 6.48
N ILE A 151 1.65 8.44 7.42
CA ILE A 151 1.02 8.08 8.68
C ILE A 151 0.70 9.33 9.52
N ALA A 152 1.60 10.30 9.58
CA ALA A 152 1.35 11.56 10.27
C ALA A 152 0.13 12.29 9.68
N LEU A 153 0.01 12.37 8.34
CA LEU A 153 -1.17 12.95 7.69
C LEU A 153 -2.48 12.23 8.06
N TYR A 154 -2.46 10.89 8.13
CA TYR A 154 -3.62 10.10 8.58
C TYR A 154 -3.95 10.36 10.07
N ALA A 155 -2.94 10.38 10.94
CA ALA A 155 -3.10 10.58 12.38
C ALA A 155 -3.63 11.98 12.72
N GLY A 156 -3.16 13.02 12.03
CA GLY A 156 -3.62 14.42 12.18
C GLY A 156 -4.89 14.75 11.39
N GLY A 157 -5.39 13.80 10.61
CA GLY A 157 -6.57 13.94 9.74
C GLY A 157 -7.88 13.57 10.43
N TYR A 158 -9.00 13.91 9.77
CA TYR A 158 -10.31 13.40 10.18
C TYR A 158 -10.39 11.90 9.90
N SER A 159 -11.03 11.16 10.80
CA SER A 159 -11.34 9.75 10.56
C SER A 159 -12.69 9.36 11.17
N GLN A 160 -13.32 8.35 10.58
CA GLN A 160 -14.54 7.74 11.13
C GLN A 160 -14.18 6.95 12.39
N ARG A 161 -14.78 7.31 13.51
CA ARG A 161 -14.64 6.65 14.81
C ARG A 161 -15.99 6.16 15.31
N ALA A 162 -16.00 5.45 16.44
CA ALA A 162 -17.24 4.91 17.03
C ALA A 162 -18.24 6.03 17.42
N ASP A 163 -17.72 7.22 17.73
CA ASP A 163 -18.46 8.41 18.14
C ASP A 163 -18.67 9.43 17.01
N GLY A 164 -18.33 9.10 15.75
CA GLY A 164 -18.52 9.95 14.58
C GLY A 164 -17.22 10.33 13.86
N ILE A 165 -17.32 11.28 12.93
CA ILE A 165 -16.16 11.78 12.16
C ILE A 165 -15.52 12.93 12.94
N ARG A 166 -14.31 12.72 13.44
CA ARG A 166 -13.55 13.75 14.17
C ARG A 166 -12.04 13.56 14.03
N LEU A 167 -11.31 14.56 14.51
CA LEU A 167 -9.86 14.47 14.73
C LEU A 167 -9.55 13.54 15.92
N SER A 168 -8.27 13.18 16.06
CA SER A 168 -7.75 12.62 17.30
C SER A 168 -7.94 13.62 18.46
N ASN A 169 -8.18 13.09 19.66
CA ASN A 169 -8.16 13.86 20.91
C ASN A 169 -6.82 13.70 21.65
N ASP A 170 -5.89 12.93 21.10
CA ASP A 170 -4.57 12.71 21.68
C ASP A 170 -3.67 13.94 21.38
N PRO A 171 -3.12 14.61 22.41
CA PRO A 171 -2.31 15.82 22.22
C PRO A 171 -0.98 15.58 21.48
N GLU A 172 -0.50 14.33 21.40
CA GLU A 172 0.68 13.96 20.61
C GLU A 172 0.36 13.90 19.11
N LEU A 173 -0.90 13.62 18.75
CA LEU A 173 -1.39 13.50 17.37
C LEU A 173 -2.13 14.75 16.88
N GLU A 174 -1.94 15.88 17.57
CA GLU A 174 -2.52 17.16 17.18
C GLU A 174 -2.15 17.51 15.72
N ARG A 175 -3.12 18.05 14.96
CA ARG A 175 -3.01 18.25 13.51
C ARG A 175 -1.78 19.05 13.11
N ASN A 176 -1.50 20.18 13.76
CA ASN A 176 -0.36 21.02 13.38
C ASN A 176 0.96 20.30 13.63
N LYS A 177 1.08 19.54 14.73
CA LYS A 177 2.27 18.70 14.98
C LYS A 177 2.46 17.64 13.90
N MET A 178 1.39 16.94 13.55
CA MET A 178 1.44 15.90 12.52
C MET A 178 1.77 16.45 11.13
N TYR A 179 1.23 17.62 10.77
CA TYR A 179 1.49 18.25 9.48
C TYR A 179 2.90 18.82 9.41
N ALA A 180 3.41 19.38 10.52
CA ALA A 180 4.82 19.79 10.61
C ALA A 180 5.76 18.59 10.48
N LEU A 181 5.43 17.45 11.09
CA LEU A 181 6.19 16.21 10.92
C LEU A 181 6.17 15.73 9.46
N ALA A 182 5.00 15.66 8.84
CA ALA A 182 4.88 15.25 7.44
C ALA A 182 5.65 16.17 6.49
N GLN A 183 5.54 17.50 6.70
CA GLN A 183 6.30 18.48 5.93
C GLN A 183 7.81 18.27 6.08
N LYS A 184 8.30 18.08 7.31
CA LYS A 184 9.71 17.83 7.58
C LYS A 184 10.20 16.59 6.84
N GLU A 185 9.51 15.46 6.97
CA GLU A 185 9.91 14.21 6.32
C GLU A 185 9.95 14.33 4.79
N CYS A 186 8.93 14.95 4.19
CA CYS A 186 8.93 15.21 2.75
C CYS A 186 10.06 16.15 2.32
N THR A 187 10.33 17.20 3.11
CA THR A 187 11.41 18.15 2.84
C THR A 187 12.78 17.50 2.93
N ASP A 188 13.00 16.61 3.91
CA ASP A 188 14.23 15.83 4.04
C ASP A 188 14.49 15.00 2.78
N ILE A 189 13.46 14.32 2.24
CA ILE A 189 13.57 13.52 1.01
C ILE A 189 13.90 14.41 -0.20
N ILE A 190 13.16 15.51 -0.38
CA ILE A 190 13.36 16.45 -1.50
C ILE A 190 14.77 17.05 -1.45
N THR A 191 15.24 17.42 -0.26
CA THR A 191 16.56 18.03 -0.04
C THR A 191 17.69 17.02 -0.26
N GLN A 192 17.48 15.75 0.09
CA GLN A 192 18.46 14.69 -0.14
C GLN A 192 18.73 14.43 -1.62
N ARG A 193 17.78 14.78 -2.51
CA ARG A 193 17.89 14.58 -3.98
C ARG A 193 18.21 13.13 -4.37
N CYS A 194 17.73 12.18 -3.57
CA CYS A 194 17.92 10.75 -3.84
C CYS A 194 16.91 10.18 -4.86
N ASN A 195 15.84 10.91 -5.17
CA ASN A 195 14.80 10.54 -6.13
C ASN A 195 14.63 11.62 -7.20
N GLN A 196 14.33 11.22 -8.43
CA GLN A 196 14.04 12.12 -9.56
C GLN A 196 12.64 11.87 -10.11
N LEU A 197 11.90 12.94 -10.37
CA LEU A 197 10.59 12.87 -10.98
C LEU A 197 10.73 12.77 -12.52
N GLY A 198 10.26 11.65 -13.09
CA GLY A 198 10.13 11.47 -14.53
C GLY A 198 8.82 12.05 -15.08
N SER A 199 8.55 11.82 -16.36
CA SER A 199 7.21 12.08 -16.92
C SER A 199 6.22 11.01 -16.46
N PHE A 200 4.93 11.35 -16.32
CA PHE A 200 3.90 10.37 -15.93
C PHE A 200 3.90 9.12 -16.82
N LYS A 201 4.03 9.29 -18.13
CA LYS A 201 4.09 8.19 -19.09
C LYS A 201 5.29 7.28 -18.84
N GLU A 202 6.45 7.85 -18.60
CA GLU A 202 7.67 7.08 -18.32
C GLU A 202 7.55 6.32 -17.01
N ASN A 203 7.07 6.96 -15.95
CA ASN A 203 6.90 6.32 -14.64
C ASN A 203 5.88 5.19 -14.71
N PHE A 204 4.75 5.40 -15.40
CA PHE A 204 3.77 4.35 -15.66
C PHE A 204 4.37 3.17 -16.43
N LEU A 205 5.12 3.43 -17.51
CA LEU A 205 5.78 2.37 -18.28
C LEU A 205 6.85 1.62 -17.49
N ASN A 206 7.58 2.31 -16.62
CA ASN A 206 8.59 1.69 -15.75
C ASN A 206 7.93 0.73 -14.75
N LEU A 207 6.81 1.13 -14.13
CA LEU A 207 6.00 0.26 -13.28
C LEU A 207 5.49 -0.97 -14.06
N CYS A 208 4.94 -0.77 -15.26
CA CYS A 208 4.46 -1.89 -16.08
C CYS A 208 5.56 -2.84 -16.57
N LYS A 209 6.81 -2.36 -16.66
CA LYS A 209 7.99 -3.13 -17.06
C LYS A 209 8.76 -3.71 -15.88
N ASP A 210 8.26 -3.52 -14.66
CA ASP A 210 8.90 -3.99 -13.42
C ASP A 210 10.32 -3.42 -13.25
N ILE A 211 10.49 -2.14 -13.57
CA ILE A 211 11.77 -1.44 -13.39
C ILE A 211 11.91 -1.01 -11.94
N VAL A 212 12.49 -1.89 -11.13
CA VAL A 212 12.61 -1.71 -9.68
C VAL A 212 13.83 -0.91 -9.23
N LYS A 213 14.51 -0.18 -10.12
CA LYS A 213 15.71 0.59 -9.76
C LYS A 213 15.36 1.77 -8.85
N ALA A 214 16.08 1.89 -7.73
CA ALA A 214 15.91 3.00 -6.80
C ALA A 214 16.41 4.34 -7.37
N GLY A 215 15.74 5.43 -6.96
CA GLY A 215 16.14 6.81 -7.25
C GLY A 215 15.34 7.52 -8.35
N ASN A 216 14.28 6.90 -8.85
CA ASN A 216 13.25 7.55 -9.70
C ASN A 216 12.02 7.92 -8.85
N GLU A 217 10.85 8.12 -9.47
CA GLU A 217 9.61 8.45 -8.75
C GLU A 217 9.18 7.34 -7.77
N SER A 218 9.37 6.07 -8.15
CA SER A 218 9.09 4.95 -7.25
C SER A 218 10.02 4.97 -6.04
N ILE A 219 9.44 4.93 -4.84
CA ILE A 219 10.16 4.99 -3.57
C ILE A 219 10.22 3.61 -2.91
N TRP A 220 9.14 2.83 -3.02
CA TRP A 220 9.06 1.45 -2.56
C TRP A 220 7.94 0.69 -3.26
N GLU A 221 8.20 -0.59 -3.55
CA GLU A 221 7.24 -1.51 -4.18
C GLU A 221 7.19 -2.83 -3.42
N ILE A 222 6.02 -3.47 -3.41
CA ILE A 222 5.88 -4.84 -2.88
C ILE A 222 6.44 -5.78 -3.95
N PRO A 223 7.47 -6.59 -3.65
CA PRO A 223 8.04 -7.50 -4.63
C PRO A 223 7.02 -8.57 -5.05
N PHE A 224 6.88 -8.77 -6.35
CA PHE A 224 6.11 -9.86 -6.93
C PHE A 224 7.04 -10.83 -7.64
N SER A 225 6.85 -12.14 -7.42
CA SER A 225 7.50 -13.13 -8.27
C SER A 225 6.65 -13.39 -9.53
N ASP A 226 7.30 -13.82 -10.60
CA ASP A 226 6.63 -14.24 -11.84
C ASP A 226 5.43 -15.15 -11.58
N GLY A 227 4.32 -14.86 -12.27
CA GLY A 227 3.08 -15.64 -12.18
C GLY A 227 2.32 -15.47 -10.85
N ARG A 228 2.72 -14.55 -9.98
CA ARG A 228 1.96 -14.18 -8.77
C ARG A 228 1.23 -12.86 -8.95
N GLY A 229 0.19 -12.68 -8.14
CA GLY A 229 -0.68 -11.52 -8.21
C GLY A 229 -1.82 -11.68 -9.23
N ARG A 230 -2.77 -10.75 -9.16
CA ARG A 230 -3.92 -10.65 -10.07
C ARG A 230 -4.12 -9.22 -10.56
N VAL A 231 -3.07 -8.39 -10.51
CA VAL A 231 -3.16 -6.94 -10.82
C VAL A 231 -3.71 -6.72 -12.22
N LEU A 232 -3.12 -7.36 -13.24
CA LEU A 232 -3.61 -7.24 -14.62
C LEU A 232 -4.97 -7.91 -14.83
N TYR A 233 -5.27 -8.97 -14.08
CA TYR A 233 -6.58 -9.61 -14.12
C TYR A 233 -7.68 -8.65 -13.64
N THR A 234 -7.39 -7.88 -12.59
CA THR A 234 -8.36 -6.99 -11.96
C THR A 234 -8.42 -5.62 -12.64
N PHE A 235 -7.27 -4.96 -12.77
CA PHE A 235 -7.14 -3.55 -13.18
C PHE A 235 -6.56 -3.35 -14.59
N GLY A 236 -6.16 -4.43 -15.27
CA GLY A 236 -5.71 -4.36 -16.65
C GLY A 236 -6.85 -4.10 -17.63
N VAL A 237 -6.50 -3.77 -18.87
CA VAL A 237 -7.46 -3.66 -19.98
C VAL A 237 -8.20 -4.98 -20.17
N LYS A 238 -9.49 -4.94 -20.53
CA LYS A 238 -10.25 -6.17 -20.80
C LYS A 238 -9.76 -6.81 -22.10
N HIS A 239 -9.31 -8.06 -22.04
CA HIS A 239 -9.06 -8.90 -23.21
C HIS A 239 -10.16 -9.97 -23.34
N ASN A 240 -10.88 -9.94 -24.46
CA ASN A 240 -12.03 -10.83 -24.70
C ASN A 240 -11.62 -12.20 -25.28
N GLU A 241 -10.43 -12.29 -25.87
CA GLU A 241 -9.87 -13.52 -26.42
C GLU A 241 -8.36 -13.56 -26.08
N LYS A 242 -7.73 -14.74 -26.17
CA LYS A 242 -6.28 -14.86 -25.99
C LYS A 242 -5.53 -14.11 -27.10
N ASP A 243 -4.51 -13.34 -26.72
CA ASP A 243 -3.73 -12.50 -27.63
C ASP A 243 -2.24 -12.47 -27.33
N GLN A 244 -1.49 -11.76 -28.18
CA GLN A 244 -0.04 -11.61 -28.09
C GLN A 244 0.44 -10.78 -26.90
N TYR A 245 -0.41 -9.99 -26.25
CA TYR A 245 -0.05 -9.10 -25.14
C TYR A 245 -0.15 -9.82 -23.80
N THR A 246 -1.27 -10.50 -23.56
CA THR A 246 -1.58 -11.12 -22.25
C THR A 246 -1.51 -12.65 -22.28
N GLY A 247 -1.62 -13.27 -23.46
CA GLY A 247 -1.74 -14.71 -23.58
C GLY A 247 -3.01 -15.30 -22.93
N GLN A 248 -3.95 -14.47 -22.48
CA GLN A 248 -5.15 -14.89 -21.74
C GLN A 248 -6.35 -13.97 -22.02
N ALA A 249 -7.57 -14.51 -22.06
CA ALA A 249 -8.79 -13.72 -22.20
C ALA A 249 -9.25 -13.13 -20.84
N GLN A 250 -8.43 -12.25 -20.25
CA GLN A 250 -8.62 -11.73 -18.89
C GLN A 250 -8.43 -10.21 -18.80
N GLY A 251 -8.67 -9.64 -17.62
CA GLY A 251 -8.60 -8.19 -17.37
C GLY A 251 -9.97 -7.53 -17.23
N GLY A 252 -9.97 -6.24 -16.89
CA GLY A 252 -11.13 -5.36 -16.86
C GLY A 252 -12.22 -5.73 -15.85
N VAL A 253 -11.87 -6.38 -14.73
CA VAL A 253 -12.82 -6.63 -13.63
C VAL A 253 -13.23 -5.33 -12.98
N ASN A 254 -12.26 -4.43 -12.76
CA ASN A 254 -12.49 -3.09 -12.27
C ASN A 254 -11.73 -2.09 -13.15
N GLY A 255 -12.38 -0.98 -13.47
CA GLY A 255 -11.86 0.04 -14.36
C GLY A 255 -12.41 1.42 -14.01
N PRO A 256 -11.85 2.48 -14.59
CA PRO A 256 -12.24 3.83 -14.26
C PRO A 256 -13.68 4.11 -14.68
N LEU A 257 -14.41 4.80 -13.81
CA LEU A 257 -15.73 5.32 -14.11
C LEU A 257 -15.69 6.36 -15.23
N PRO A 258 -16.79 6.51 -16.02
CA PRO A 258 -16.90 7.61 -16.97
C PRO A 258 -16.68 8.98 -16.33
N THR A 259 -17.13 9.18 -15.09
CA THR A 259 -16.95 10.45 -14.37
C THR A 259 -15.47 10.77 -14.16
N LEU A 260 -14.65 9.79 -13.77
CA LEU A 260 -13.22 9.98 -13.60
C LEU A 260 -12.54 10.40 -14.91
N PHE A 261 -12.97 9.86 -16.06
CA PHE A 261 -12.44 10.28 -17.37
C PHE A 261 -12.72 11.77 -17.64
N TYR A 262 -13.92 12.26 -17.30
CA TYR A 262 -14.34 13.65 -17.51
C TYR A 262 -13.86 14.61 -16.40
N ASP A 263 -13.37 14.11 -15.28
CA ASP A 263 -12.76 14.91 -14.22
C ASP A 263 -11.34 15.39 -14.58
N TYR A 264 -10.67 14.72 -15.52
CA TYR A 264 -9.41 15.20 -16.07
C TYR A 264 -9.61 16.41 -16.98
N ASP A 265 -8.65 17.32 -16.96
CA ASP A 265 -8.54 18.35 -18.00
C ASP A 265 -8.39 17.68 -19.38
N VAL A 266 -8.92 18.33 -20.42
CA VAL A 266 -8.93 17.77 -21.78
C VAL A 266 -7.51 17.52 -22.31
N ASP A 267 -6.54 18.33 -21.87
CA ASP A 267 -5.14 18.28 -22.28
C ASP A 267 -4.25 17.48 -21.30
N ASP A 268 -4.84 16.89 -20.25
CA ASP A 268 -4.10 16.10 -19.28
C ASP A 268 -3.75 14.71 -19.84
N ILE A 269 -2.46 14.50 -20.12
CA ILE A 269 -1.94 13.23 -20.64
C ILE A 269 -2.24 12.02 -19.73
N ARG A 270 -2.50 12.23 -18.43
CA ARG A 270 -2.84 11.16 -17.49
C ARG A 270 -4.17 10.52 -17.83
N ARG A 271 -5.11 11.30 -18.38
CA ARG A 271 -6.46 10.82 -18.74
C ARG A 271 -6.39 9.59 -19.64
N ASP A 272 -5.71 9.70 -20.77
CA ASP A 272 -5.70 8.66 -21.80
C ASP A 272 -4.73 7.50 -21.49
N ILE A 273 -3.81 7.71 -20.54
CA ILE A 273 -2.93 6.65 -20.03
C ILE A 273 -3.65 5.83 -18.95
N THR A 274 -4.44 6.47 -18.07
CA THR A 274 -5.13 5.81 -16.95
C THR A 274 -6.49 5.25 -17.36
N CYS A 275 -7.24 5.97 -18.21
CA CYS A 275 -8.59 5.61 -18.59
C CYS A 275 -8.63 5.05 -20.00
N VAL A 276 -8.72 3.72 -20.10
CA VAL A 276 -8.77 3.00 -21.38
C VAL A 276 -10.23 2.70 -21.75
N PRO A 277 -10.85 3.44 -22.69
CA PRO A 277 -12.27 3.30 -23.01
C PRO A 277 -12.52 2.19 -24.04
N TYR A 278 -11.66 1.17 -24.11
CA TYR A 278 -11.79 0.08 -25.05
C TYR A 278 -11.47 -1.26 -24.41
N GLU A 279 -12.03 -2.30 -25.00
CA GLU A 279 -11.66 -3.69 -24.74
C GLU A 279 -10.96 -4.27 -25.97
N TRP A 280 -10.05 -5.21 -25.76
CA TRP A 280 -9.34 -5.87 -26.84
C TRP A 280 -10.11 -7.11 -27.34
N SER A 281 -10.16 -7.29 -28.67
CA SER A 281 -10.70 -8.49 -29.33
C SER A 281 -10.03 -8.70 -30.70
N LYS A 282 -9.83 -9.96 -31.11
CA LYS A 282 -9.24 -10.32 -32.41
C LYS A 282 -10.15 -10.03 -33.61
N ARG A 283 -11.48 -9.93 -33.40
CA ARG A 283 -12.48 -9.79 -34.48
C ARG A 283 -12.91 -8.34 -34.76
N ASN A 284 -12.59 -7.42 -33.87
CA ASN A 284 -12.80 -5.98 -34.04
C ASN A 284 -11.76 -5.28 -33.18
N GLU A 285 -10.79 -4.62 -33.81
CA GLU A 285 -9.80 -3.80 -33.11
C GLU A 285 -10.56 -2.69 -32.37
N SER A 286 -10.66 -2.81 -31.04
CA SER A 286 -11.32 -1.88 -30.11
C SER A 286 -12.84 -1.69 -30.28
N LYS A 287 -13.64 -2.31 -29.40
CA LYS A 287 -14.99 -1.79 -29.11
C LYS A 287 -14.87 -0.74 -28.02
N THR A 288 -15.24 0.50 -28.34
CA THR A 288 -15.31 1.57 -27.35
C THR A 288 -16.38 1.24 -26.33
N THR A 289 -15.98 0.98 -25.08
CA THR A 289 -16.91 0.72 -23.99
C THR A 289 -16.35 1.40 -22.75
N ILE A 290 -16.98 2.49 -22.31
CA ILE A 290 -16.69 3.05 -20.99
C ILE A 290 -17.56 2.26 -20.00
N ALA A 291 -16.93 1.38 -19.23
CA ALA A 291 -17.64 0.52 -18.29
C ALA A 291 -18.35 1.35 -17.21
N LYS A 292 -19.62 1.04 -16.94
CA LYS A 292 -20.33 1.53 -15.75
C LYS A 292 -19.99 0.60 -14.58
N SER A 293 -18.96 0.89 -13.78
CA SER A 293 -18.74 0.17 -12.51
C SER A 293 -18.30 1.11 -11.39
N GLN A 294 -19.02 1.03 -10.27
CA GLN A 294 -19.04 1.97 -9.14
C GLN A 294 -17.72 2.10 -8.36
N GLN A 295 -17.53 3.34 -7.88
CA GLN A 295 -16.66 3.85 -6.81
C GLN A 295 -15.16 4.09 -7.07
N MET A 296 -14.71 5.21 -6.48
CA MET A 296 -13.44 5.94 -6.64
C MET A 296 -12.19 5.12 -6.28
N VAL A 297 -11.10 5.36 -7.02
CA VAL A 297 -9.74 4.91 -6.68
C VAL A 297 -8.86 6.15 -6.49
N PHE A 298 -8.20 6.26 -5.34
CA PHE A 298 -7.02 7.11 -5.14
C PHE A 298 -5.81 6.20 -4.96
N TRP A 299 -4.71 6.53 -5.65
CA TRP A 299 -3.36 6.03 -5.36
C TRP A 299 -2.66 6.96 -4.37
#